data_AF-A0A835H4G8-F1
#
_entry.id   AF-A0A835H4G8-F1
#
_cell.length_a   1.000
_cell.length_b   1.000
_cell.length_c   1.000
_cell.angle_alpha   90.00
_cell.angle_beta   90.00
_cell.angle_gamma   90.00
#
_symmetry.space_group_name_H-M   'P 1'
#
loop_
_entity.id
_entity.type
_entity.pdbx_description
1 polymer ?
#
loop_
_entity_poly.entity_id
_entity_poly.type
_entity_poly.pdbx_seq_one_letter_code
_entity_poly.pdbx_strand_id
1 'polypeptide(L)'
;MHTMLQDALGFQNMVGALKGALDGGLDIPHSDKRFAGFKKEDKRLDAEVHRKYVYGGHVAAYMRTLIEDEPEKYQTHFSEYIKKGIEANGIEELYRKGHMLIALTVIDYFMLAAILVEVLQAAPWASQSVLLLLACPMPNQHNQRKPIHGP
;
A
#
# COMPACT_ATOMS: atom_id res chain seq x y z
N MET A 1 -21.25 -23.17 2.60
CA MET A 1 -19.82 -23.15 2.21
C MET A 1 -19.41 -21.90 1.41
N HIS A 2 -20.34 -21.12 0.83
CA HIS A 2 -20.01 -19.94 0.01
C HIS A 2 -19.52 -18.70 0.81
N THR A 3 -19.74 -18.66 2.13
CA THR A 3 -19.34 -17.53 3.01
C THR A 3 -17.90 -17.64 3.54
N MET A 4 -17.36 -18.85 3.73
CA MET A 4 -16.00 -19.02 4.27
C MET A 4 -14.88 -18.67 3.28
N LEU A 5 -15.16 -18.66 1.97
CA LEU A 5 -14.20 -18.23 0.94
C LEU A 5 -14.12 -16.70 0.83
N GLN A 6 -15.21 -15.98 1.14
CA GLN A 6 -15.21 -14.51 1.16
C GLN A 6 -14.42 -13.98 2.37
N ASP A 7 -14.49 -14.65 3.53
CA ASP A 7 -13.73 -14.27 4.72
C ASP A 7 -12.21 -14.45 4.55
N ALA A 8 -11.77 -15.47 3.80
CA ALA A 8 -10.36 -15.70 3.53
C ALA A 8 -9.77 -14.68 2.55
N LEU A 9 -10.52 -14.29 1.50
CA LEU A 9 -10.08 -13.30 0.51
C LEU A 9 -10.09 -11.87 1.09
N GLY A 10 -11.10 -11.51 1.89
CA GLY A 10 -11.14 -10.22 2.58
C GLY A 10 -9.96 -10.05 3.54
N PHE A 11 -9.55 -11.14 4.20
CA PHE A 11 -8.44 -11.12 5.14
C PHE A 11 -7.07 -10.94 4.47
N GLN A 12 -6.83 -11.49 3.28
CA GLN A 12 -5.57 -11.30 2.53
C GLN A 12 -5.35 -9.83 2.12
N ASN A 13 -6.41 -9.14 1.70
CA ASN A 13 -6.33 -7.73 1.32
C ASN A 13 -6.04 -6.81 2.50
N MET A 14 -6.62 -7.12 3.67
CA MET A 14 -6.33 -6.40 4.93
C MET A 14 -4.86 -6.55 5.34
N VAL A 15 -4.31 -7.75 5.17
CA VAL A 15 -2.89 -8.03 5.45
C VAL A 15 -1.96 -7.32 4.45
N GLY A 16 -2.39 -7.16 3.19
CA GLY A 16 -1.67 -6.34 2.20
C GLY A 16 -1.63 -4.86 2.56
N ALA A 17 -2.75 -4.29 3.01
CA ALA A 17 -2.80 -2.91 3.50
C ALA A 17 -1.94 -2.70 4.76
N LEU A 18 -1.96 -3.66 5.68
CA LEU A 18 -1.10 -3.68 6.86
C LEU A 18 0.39 -3.68 6.49
N LYS A 19 0.78 -4.46 5.47
CA LYS A 19 2.15 -4.47 4.97
C LYS A 19 2.55 -3.12 4.38
N GLY A 20 1.68 -2.49 3.60
CA GLY A 20 1.92 -1.14 3.06
C GLY A 20 2.09 -0.08 4.16
N ALA A 21 1.33 -0.16 5.25
CA ALA A 21 1.48 0.75 6.39
C ALA A 21 2.80 0.53 7.15
N LEU A 22 3.19 -0.73 7.36
CA LEU A 22 4.48 -1.09 7.95
C LEU A 22 5.66 -0.60 7.08
N ASP A 23 5.58 -0.79 5.76
CA ASP A 23 6.60 -0.35 4.80
C ASP A 23 6.64 1.19 4.66
N GLY A 24 5.53 1.87 4.98
CA GLY A 24 5.44 3.33 5.11
C GLY A 24 5.95 3.89 6.45
N GLY A 25 6.44 3.04 7.37
CA GLY A 25 7.02 3.44 8.65
C GLY A 25 6.06 3.46 9.84
N LEU A 26 4.82 2.98 9.68
CA LEU A 26 3.87 2.87 10.78
C LEU A 26 4.06 1.54 11.53
N ASP A 27 4.45 1.62 12.80
CA ASP A 27 4.66 0.45 13.65
C ASP A 27 3.35 -0.09 14.23
N ILE A 28 2.80 -1.14 13.58
CA ILE A 28 1.56 -1.82 13.98
C ILE A 28 1.91 -3.21 14.51
N PRO A 29 1.43 -3.61 15.71
CA PRO A 29 1.64 -4.97 16.22
C PRO A 29 0.96 -5.99 15.30
N HIS A 30 1.75 -6.91 14.73
CA HIS A 30 1.28 -7.90 13.77
C HIS A 30 1.93 -9.28 13.99
N SER A 31 1.37 -10.31 13.35
CA SER A 31 1.91 -11.67 13.39
C SER A 31 2.20 -12.17 11.97
N ASP A 32 3.41 -12.68 11.75
CA ASP A 32 3.87 -13.10 10.42
C ASP A 32 3.14 -14.32 9.85
N LYS A 33 2.37 -15.02 10.70
CA LYS A 33 1.59 -16.21 10.34
C LYS A 33 0.53 -15.97 9.29
N ARG A 34 0.17 -14.70 9.06
CA ARG A 34 -0.97 -14.27 8.24
C ARG A 34 -0.56 -13.83 6.83
N PHE A 35 0.74 -13.67 6.57
CA PHE A 35 1.24 -13.23 5.28
C PHE A 35 1.36 -14.39 4.27
N ALA A 36 1.19 -14.06 2.98
CA ALA A 36 1.43 -15.00 1.89
C ALA A 36 2.91 -15.46 1.88
N GLY A 37 3.13 -16.77 1.76
CA GLY A 37 4.46 -17.38 1.83
C GLY A 37 4.88 -17.88 3.22
N PHE A 38 4.00 -17.79 4.23
CA PHE A 38 4.26 -18.36 5.55
C PHE A 38 4.15 -19.90 5.54
N LYS A 39 5.25 -20.59 5.82
CA LYS A 39 5.25 -22.05 6.02
C LYS A 39 5.00 -22.37 7.49
N LYS A 40 3.93 -23.13 7.77
CA LYS A 40 3.56 -23.54 9.14
C LYS A 40 4.62 -24.43 9.79
N GLU A 41 5.34 -25.20 8.98
CA GLU A 41 6.38 -26.13 9.40
C GLU A 41 7.63 -25.39 9.90
N ASP A 42 8.15 -24.48 9.09
CA ASP A 42 9.39 -23.75 9.41
C ASP A 42 9.15 -22.50 10.27
N LYS A 43 7.89 -22.13 10.53
CA LYS A 43 7.45 -20.87 11.16
C LYS A 43 8.14 -19.64 10.59
N ARG A 44 8.54 -19.72 9.32
CA ARG A 44 9.30 -18.70 8.60
C ARG A 44 8.51 -18.24 7.40
N LEU A 45 8.60 -16.93 7.18
CA LEU A 45 8.06 -16.28 6.00
C LEU A 45 9.11 -16.34 4.89
N ASP A 46 8.73 -16.90 3.76
CA ASP A 46 9.53 -16.79 2.53
C ASP A 46 9.32 -15.39 1.92
N ALA A 47 10.33 -14.54 2.06
CA ALA A 47 10.31 -13.17 1.58
C ALA A 47 10.22 -13.07 0.05
N GLU A 48 10.72 -14.07 -0.69
CA GLU A 48 10.70 -14.07 -2.14
C GLU A 48 9.29 -14.34 -2.68
N VAL A 49 8.63 -15.34 -2.11
CA VAL A 49 7.22 -15.63 -2.40
C VAL A 49 6.35 -14.44 -2.01
N HIS A 50 6.58 -13.87 -0.82
CA HIS A 50 5.83 -12.71 -0.35
C HIS A 50 5.95 -11.52 -1.31
N ARG A 51 7.17 -11.18 -1.73
CA ARG A 51 7.42 -10.10 -2.72
C ARG A 51 6.68 -10.35 -4.03
N LYS A 52 6.69 -11.58 -4.53
CA LYS A 52 5.96 -11.95 -5.76
C LYS A 52 4.45 -11.74 -5.62
N TYR A 53 3.88 -11.98 -4.44
CA TYR A 53 2.47 -11.69 -4.18
C TYR A 53 2.17 -10.19 -4.14
N VAL A 54 3.05 -9.38 -3.55
CA VAL A 54 2.89 -7.90 -3.49
C VAL A 54 2.85 -7.29 -4.90
N TYR A 55 3.72 -7.75 -5.81
CA TYR A 55 3.75 -7.26 -7.19
C TYR A 55 2.77 -7.97 -8.15
N GLY A 56 1.76 -8.66 -7.62
CA GLY A 56 0.71 -9.26 -8.45
C GLY A 56 1.16 -10.47 -9.28
N GLY A 57 2.25 -11.14 -8.91
CA GLY A 57 2.78 -12.29 -9.66
C GLY A 57 1.83 -13.49 -9.75
N HIS A 58 0.87 -13.61 -8.83
CA HIS A 58 -0.21 -14.62 -8.89
C HIS A 58 -1.26 -14.26 -9.97
N VAL A 59 -1.55 -12.98 -10.16
CA VAL A 59 -2.44 -12.49 -11.24
C VAL A 59 -1.78 -12.71 -12.60
N ALA A 60 -0.48 -12.40 -12.71
CA ALA A 60 0.29 -12.66 -13.93
C ALA A 60 0.33 -14.15 -14.28
N ALA A 61 0.51 -15.03 -13.29
CA ALA A 61 0.45 -16.48 -13.51
C ALA A 61 -0.93 -16.93 -13.98
N TYR A 62 -2.00 -16.41 -13.36
CA TYR A 62 -3.37 -16.73 -13.73
C TYR A 62 -3.75 -16.23 -15.14
N MET A 63 -3.25 -15.07 -15.55
CA MET A 63 -3.40 -14.58 -16.93
C MET A 63 -2.75 -15.54 -17.93
N ARG A 64 -1.55 -16.05 -17.65
CA ARG A 64 -0.85 -17.01 -18.53
C ARG A 64 -1.62 -18.32 -18.66
N THR A 65 -2.07 -18.89 -17.55
CA THR A 65 -2.85 -20.14 -17.58
C THR A 65 -4.14 -19.97 -18.37
N LEU A 66 -4.84 -18.84 -18.22
CA LEU A 66 -6.10 -18.61 -18.95
C LEU A 66 -5.90 -18.36 -20.44
N ILE A 67 -4.75 -17.82 -20.87
CA ILE A 67 -4.43 -17.67 -22.29
C ILE A 67 -4.23 -19.05 -22.93
N GLU A 68 -3.62 -20.00 -22.22
CA GLU A 68 -3.32 -21.34 -22.70
C GLU A 68 -4.55 -22.28 -22.63
N ASP A 69 -5.25 -22.27 -21.50
CA ASP A 69 -6.34 -23.23 -21.23
C ASP A 69 -7.69 -22.78 -21.80
N GLU A 70 -8.07 -21.51 -21.61
CA GLU A 70 -9.43 -21.02 -21.88
C GLU A 70 -9.47 -19.52 -22.30
N PRO A 71 -9.24 -19.20 -23.58
CA PRO A 71 -9.16 -17.81 -24.04
C PRO A 71 -10.49 -17.05 -23.92
N GLU A 72 -11.63 -17.74 -23.90
CA GLU A 72 -12.94 -17.12 -23.68
C GLU A 72 -13.07 -16.52 -22.26
N LYS A 73 -12.58 -17.25 -21.24
CA LYS A 73 -12.54 -16.76 -19.86
C LYS A 73 -11.53 -15.62 -19.70
N TYR A 74 -10.41 -15.68 -20.42
CA TYR A 74 -9.44 -14.59 -20.43
C TYR A 74 -10.08 -13.27 -20.90
N GLN A 75 -10.85 -13.29 -21.99
CA GLN A 75 -11.51 -12.09 -22.51
C GLN A 75 -12.54 -11.51 -21.54
N THR A 76 -13.28 -12.36 -20.82
CA THR A 76 -14.28 -11.89 -19.86
C THR A 76 -13.65 -11.34 -18.58
N HIS A 77 -12.69 -12.06 -17.98
CA HIS A 77 -12.02 -11.65 -16.73
C HIS A 77 -11.07 -10.46 -16.91
N PHE A 78 -10.39 -10.35 -18.05
CA PHE A 78 -9.38 -9.33 -18.31
C PHE A 78 -9.79 -8.31 -19.37
N SER A 79 -11.09 -8.16 -19.63
CA SER A 79 -11.63 -7.20 -20.62
C SER A 79 -11.09 -5.78 -20.46
N GLU A 80 -10.94 -5.28 -19.23
CA GLU A 80 -10.36 -3.96 -18.97
C GLU A 80 -8.85 -3.89 -19.21
N TYR A 81 -8.12 -4.98 -18.91
CA TYR A 81 -6.68 -5.06 -19.12
C TYR A 81 -6.36 -5.07 -20.61
N ILE A 82 -7.16 -5.79 -21.40
CA ILE A 82 -7.08 -5.80 -22.87
C ILE A 82 -7.33 -4.40 -23.44
N LYS A 83 -8.36 -3.68 -22.95
CA LYS A 83 -8.63 -2.29 -23.38
C LYS A 83 -7.49 -1.33 -23.08
N LYS A 84 -6.76 -1.55 -21.98
CA LYS A 84 -5.62 -0.71 -21.55
C LYS A 84 -4.28 -1.19 -22.13
N GLY A 85 -4.25 -2.29 -22.89
CA GLY A 85 -3.03 -2.86 -23.47
C GLY A 85 -2.05 -3.41 -22.42
N ILE A 86 -2.55 -3.90 -21.28
CA ILE A 86 -1.73 -4.40 -20.18
C ILE A 86 -1.59 -5.93 -20.31
N GLU A 87 -0.36 -6.39 -20.54
CA GLU A 87 -0.02 -7.81 -20.62
C GLU A 87 0.47 -8.36 -19.27
N ALA A 88 0.51 -9.69 -19.14
CA ALA A 88 0.94 -10.39 -17.92
C ALA A 88 2.34 -9.98 -17.44
N ASN A 89 3.25 -9.63 -18.36
CA ASN A 89 4.60 -9.18 -18.02
C ASN A 89 4.64 -7.69 -17.57
N GLY A 90 3.64 -6.89 -17.96
CA GLY A 90 3.54 -5.47 -17.60
C GLY A 90 2.94 -5.21 -16.21
N ILE A 91 2.36 -6.24 -15.56
CA ILE A 91 1.71 -6.10 -14.25
C ILE A 91 2.70 -5.68 -13.16
N GLU A 92 3.88 -6.31 -13.11
CA GLU A 92 4.89 -5.99 -12.09
C GLU A 92 5.36 -4.53 -12.21
N GLU A 93 5.57 -4.06 -13.44
CA GLU A 93 5.98 -2.69 -13.71
C GLU A 93 4.88 -1.68 -13.35
N LEU A 94 3.61 -2.01 -13.59
CA LEU A 94 2.47 -1.19 -13.21
C LEU A 94 2.37 -1.03 -11.69
N TYR A 95 2.52 -2.11 -10.92
CA TYR A 95 2.55 -2.03 -9.45
C TYR A 95 3.77 -1.27 -8.94
N ARG A 96 4.95 -1.45 -9.55
CA ARG A 96 6.16 -0.68 -9.19
C ARG A 96 5.95 0.81 -9.41
N LYS A 97 5.40 1.21 -10.56
CA LYS A 97 5.04 2.61 -10.85
C LYS A 97 4.01 3.12 -9.85
N GLY A 98 2.99 2.33 -9.51
CA GLY A 98 2.00 2.66 -8.49
C GLY A 98 2.64 2.92 -7.12
N HIS A 99 3.51 2.04 -6.65
CA HIS A 99 4.22 2.22 -5.37
C HIS A 99 5.13 3.45 -5.37
N MET A 100 5.83 3.72 -6.48
CA MET A 100 6.63 4.93 -6.63
C MET A 100 5.76 6.19 -6.59
N LEU A 101 4.64 6.21 -7.32
CA LEU A 101 3.72 7.35 -7.36
C LEU A 101 3.09 7.62 -5.98
N ILE A 102 2.74 6.57 -5.24
CA ILE A 102 2.21 6.73 -3.86
C ILE A 102 3.29 7.31 -2.95
N ALA A 103 4.53 6.83 -3.04
CA ALA A 103 5.63 7.35 -2.24
C ALA A 103 5.98 8.81 -2.60
N LEU A 104 5.96 9.16 -3.89
CA LEU A 104 6.30 10.50 -4.38
C LEU A 104 5.21 11.52 -4.10
N THR A 105 3.94 11.21 -4.38
CA THR A 105 2.85 12.16 -4.21
C THR A 105 2.70 12.63 -2.77
N VAL A 106 2.92 11.74 -1.78
CA VAL A 106 2.89 12.12 -0.35
C VAL A 106 4.00 13.12 -0.01
N ILE A 107 5.19 12.97 -0.61
CA ILE A 107 6.30 13.90 -0.44
C ILE A 107 6.02 15.22 -1.19
N ASP A 108 5.51 15.15 -2.42
CA ASP A 108 5.24 16.34 -3.25
C ASP A 108 4.17 17.23 -2.62
N TYR A 109 3.08 16.67 -2.08
CA TYR A 109 2.08 17.46 -1.35
C TYR A 109 2.66 18.11 -0.09
N PHE A 110 3.56 17.43 0.63
CA PHE A 110 4.21 17.98 1.81
C PHE A 110 5.20 19.10 1.45
N MET A 111 6.00 18.91 0.39
CA MET A 111 6.94 19.91 -0.12
C MET A 111 6.20 21.10 -0.73
N LEU A 112 5.14 20.87 -1.51
CA LEU A 112 4.30 21.94 -2.06
C LEU A 112 3.60 22.73 -0.95
N ALA A 113 3.10 22.07 0.11
CA ALA A 113 2.54 22.75 1.27
C ALA A 113 3.58 23.59 2.02
N ALA A 114 4.80 23.07 2.22
CA ALA A 114 5.89 23.80 2.86
C ALA A 114 6.31 25.04 2.05
N ILE A 115 6.47 24.92 0.73
CA ILE A 115 6.78 26.05 -0.16
C ILE A 115 5.65 27.08 -0.13
N LEU A 116 4.39 26.65 -0.11
CA LEU A 116 3.25 27.57 -0.04
C LEU A 116 3.22 28.34 1.29
N VAL A 117 3.58 27.70 2.41
CA VAL A 117 3.70 28.35 3.72
C VAL A 117 4.82 29.38 3.72
N GLU A 118 5.98 29.09 3.13
CA GLU A 118 7.09 30.05 3.01
C GLU A 118 6.74 31.24 2.12
N VAL A 119 6.11 31.01 0.97
CA VAL A 119 5.67 32.08 0.05
C VAL A 119 4.62 32.98 0.72
N LEU A 120 3.73 32.42 1.56
CA LEU A 120 2.76 33.20 2.31
C LEU A 120 3.41 34.04 3.42
N GLN A 121 4.46 33.54 4.08
CA GLN A 121 5.22 34.26 5.11
C GLN A 121 6.08 35.40 4.54
N ALA A 122 6.48 35.31 3.27
CA ALA A 122 7.22 36.36 2.56
C ALA A 122 6.31 37.48 2.01
N ALA A 123 4.99 37.35 2.13
CA ALA A 123 4.03 38.30 1.59
C ALA A 123 3.94 39.57 2.48
N PRO A 124 4.24 40.78 1.95
CA PRO A 124 4.31 42.02 2.76
C PRO A 124 2.98 42.47 3.40
N TRP A 125 1.86 41.87 3.01
CA TRP A 125 0.51 42.18 3.48
C TRP A 125 0.02 41.28 4.62
N ALA A 126 0.79 40.26 5.01
CA ALA A 126 0.44 39.35 6.08
C ALA A 126 0.67 40.03 7.45
N SER A 127 -0.38 40.64 8.01
CA SER A 127 -0.36 41.14 9.39
C SER A 127 -0.03 40.00 10.37
N GLN A 128 0.76 40.28 11.41
CA GLN A 128 1.18 39.30 12.44
C GLN A 128 0.01 38.56 13.10
N SER A 129 -1.19 39.15 13.08
CA SER A 129 -2.44 38.52 13.54
C SER A 129 -2.85 37.28 12.72
N VAL A 130 -2.52 37.22 11.43
CA VAL A 130 -2.85 36.09 10.54
C VAL A 130 -1.82 34.97 10.68
N LEU A 131 -0.54 35.30 10.91
CA LEU A 131 0.52 34.31 11.17
C LEU A 131 0.25 33.51 12.46
N LEU A 132 -0.31 34.14 13.50
CA LEU A 132 -0.64 33.47 14.77
C LEU A 132 -1.75 32.43 14.64
N LEU A 133 -2.67 32.58 13.68
CA LEU A 133 -3.75 31.62 13.42
C LEU A 133 -3.27 30.38 12.64
N LEU A 134 -2.24 30.52 11.80
CA LEU A 134 -1.62 29.41 11.06
C LEU A 134 -0.53 28.67 11.86
N ALA A 135 0.08 29.34 12.86
CA ALA A 135 1.12 28.76 13.72
C ALA A 135 0.59 27.89 14.87
N CYS A 136 -0.66 27.42 14.80
CA CYS A 136 -1.19 26.54 15.83
C CYS A 136 -0.44 25.19 15.79
N PRO A 137 0.33 24.84 16.83
CA PRO A 137 1.15 23.64 16.81
C PRO A 137 0.21 22.43 16.81
N MET A 138 0.31 21.60 15.75
CA MET A 138 -0.35 20.30 15.73
C MET A 138 0.08 19.51 16.97
N PRO A 139 -0.86 18.97 17.76
CA PRO A 139 -0.52 18.22 18.95
C PRO A 139 0.36 17.02 18.56
N ASN A 140 1.57 17.02 19.12
CA ASN A 140 2.56 15.97 18.96
C ASN A 140 1.97 14.63 19.41
N GLN A 141 1.65 13.72 18.48
CA GLN A 141 1.12 12.39 18.79
C GLN A 141 2.22 11.42 19.30
N HIS A 142 3.46 11.87 19.47
CA HIS A 142 4.52 11.08 20.11
C HIS A 142 4.50 11.22 21.64
N ASN A 143 3.50 10.67 22.35
CA ASN A 143 3.74 10.12 23.71
C ASN A 143 2.55 9.33 24.31
N GLN A 144 2.13 8.21 23.70
CA GLN A 144 1.30 7.21 24.41
C GLN A 144 1.76 5.79 24.09
N ARG A 145 3.05 5.50 24.24
CA ARG A 145 3.51 4.10 24.39
C ARG A 145 3.72 3.83 25.87
N LYS A 146 2.67 3.39 26.57
CA LYS A 146 2.85 2.71 27.85
C LYS A 146 3.56 1.37 27.55
N PRO A 147 4.68 1.04 28.22
CA PRO A 147 5.30 -0.25 28.07
C PRO A 147 4.34 -1.31 28.63
N ILE A 148 3.85 -2.20 27.76
CA ILE A 148 3.12 -3.38 28.19
C ILE A 148 4.19 -4.37 28.67
N HIS A 149 4.54 -4.26 29.94
CA HIS A 149 5.28 -5.28 30.64
C HIS A 149 4.42 -5.90 31.73
N GLY A 150 4.28 -7.22 31.58
CA GLY A 150 4.13 -8.18 32.66
C GLY A 150 2.78 -8.88 32.72
N PRO A 151 2.68 -9.96 33.51
CA PRO A 151 3.67 -11.00 33.82
C PRO A 151 3.60 -12.20 32.86
#